data_AF-A0A938H2Y1-F1
#
_entry.id   AF-A0A938H2Y1-F1
#
_cell.length_a   1.000
_cell.length_b   1.000
_cell.length_c   1.000
_cell.angle_alpha   90.00
_cell.angle_beta   90.00
_cell.angle_gamma   90.00
#
_symmetry.space_group_name_H-M   'P 1'
#
loop_
_entity.id
_entity.type
_entity.pdbx_description
1 polymer ?
#
loop_
_entity_poly.entity_id
_entity_poly.type
_entity_poly.pdbx_seq_one_letter_code
_entity_poly.pdbx_strand_id
1 'polypeptide(L)'
;MRYIQRPDGDYWREPFGRGGWRSYGIVTLLFMLAHAPLDYAGAFVYGSLAWLLSVWSRSLGACVLMHAVANLTMGIFILKTGKYGLW
;
A
#
# COMPACT_ATOMS: atom_id res chain seq x y z
N MET A 1 -8.32 2.21 5.88
CA MET A 1 -9.20 1.03 5.98
C MET A 1 -10.37 1.25 6.93
N ARG A 2 -10.14 1.67 8.19
CA ARG A 2 -11.18 1.81 9.23
C ARG A 2 -12.38 2.66 8.80
N TYR A 3 -12.15 3.83 8.20
CA TYR A 3 -13.20 4.71 7.67
C TYR A 3 -14.04 4.07 6.56
N ILE A 4 -13.45 3.17 5.76
CA ILE A 4 -14.16 2.44 4.69
C ILE A 4 -14.94 1.26 5.28
N GLN A 5 -14.44 0.68 6.37
CA GLN A 5 -15.03 -0.51 6.99
C GLN A 5 -16.16 -0.19 7.95
N ARG A 6 -16.09 0.95 8.64
CA ARG A 6 -17.15 1.50 9.50
C ARG A 6 -17.28 3.01 9.28
N PRO A 7 -17.90 3.45 8.18
CA PRO A 7 -18.09 4.87 7.90
C PRO A 7 -19.03 5.54 8.92
N ASP A 8 -20.13 4.87 9.30
CA ASP A 8 -21.17 5.43 10.18
C ASP A 8 -21.02 4.97 11.66
N GLY A 9 -19.90 4.33 12.01
CA GLY A 9 -19.67 3.76 13.33
C GLY A 9 -18.42 4.29 14.01
N ASP A 10 -18.15 3.83 15.23
CA ASP A 10 -16.90 4.14 15.94
C ASP A 10 -15.71 3.43 15.29
N TYR A 11 -15.09 4.12 14.33
CA TYR A 11 -13.94 3.65 13.56
C TYR A 11 -12.68 3.47 14.43
N TRP A 12 -12.60 4.06 15.62
CA TRP A 12 -11.47 3.87 16.54
C TRP A 12 -11.40 2.47 17.12
N ARG A 13 -12.55 1.78 17.21
CA ARG A 13 -12.63 0.41 17.72
C ARG A 13 -12.26 -0.64 16.68
N GLU A 14 -12.08 -0.27 15.41
CA GLU A 14 -11.77 -1.23 14.36
C GLU A 14 -10.27 -1.64 14.44
N PRO A 15 -9.94 -2.92 14.70
CA PRO A 15 -8.56 -3.38 14.73
C PRO A 15 -7.83 -3.12 13.42
N PHE A 16 -6.52 -2.89 13.51
CA PHE A 16 -5.67 -2.84 12.31
C PHE A 16 -5.65 -4.21 11.62
N GLY A 17 -5.58 -4.22 10.28
CA GLY A 17 -5.50 -5.46 9.52
C GLY A 17 -6.81 -6.24 9.41
N ARG A 18 -7.97 -5.63 9.70
CA ARG A 18 -9.24 -6.26 9.33
C ARG A 18 -9.34 -6.33 7.80
N GLY A 19 -9.57 -7.53 7.29
CA GLY A 19 -9.80 -7.76 5.87
C GLY A 19 -11.14 -7.21 5.39
N GLY A 20 -11.16 -6.64 4.18
CA GLY A 20 -12.39 -6.27 3.50
C GLY A 20 -12.14 -5.87 2.05
N TRP A 21 -12.84 -6.52 1.11
CA TRP A 21 -12.65 -6.32 -0.32
C TRP A 21 -12.94 -4.90 -0.79
N ARG A 22 -13.91 -4.21 -0.17
CA ARG A 22 -14.16 -2.78 -0.44
C ARG A 22 -12.95 -1.92 -0.08
N SER A 23 -12.35 -2.18 1.08
CA SER A 23 -11.15 -1.45 1.49
C SER A 23 -9.94 -1.79 0.63
N TYR A 24 -9.81 -3.03 0.17
CA TYR A 24 -8.78 -3.40 -0.80
C TYR A 24 -8.96 -2.60 -2.10
N GLY A 25 -10.11 -2.72 -2.75
CA GLY A 25 -10.36 -2.07 -4.04
C GLY A 25 -10.18 -0.55 -3.98
N ILE A 26 -10.78 0.10 -2.99
CA ILE A 26 -10.71 1.57 -2.85
C ILE A 26 -9.28 2.04 -2.55
N VAL A 27 -8.61 1.43 -1.56
CA VAL A 27 -7.28 1.92 -1.14
C VAL A 27 -6.22 1.62 -2.21
N THR A 28 -6.26 0.44 -2.84
CA THR A 28 -5.34 0.11 -3.94
C THR A 28 -5.56 1.03 -5.13
N LEU A 29 -6.82 1.34 -5.50
CA LEU A 29 -7.10 2.27 -6.58
C LEU A 29 -6.63 3.70 -6.26
N LEU A 30 -6.90 4.21 -5.06
CA LEU A 30 -6.43 5.53 -4.64
C LEU A 30 -4.90 5.61 -4.64
N PHE A 31 -4.22 4.54 -4.22
CA PHE A 31 -2.76 4.45 -4.27
C PHE A 31 -2.23 4.50 -5.70
N MET A 32 -2.84 3.77 -6.64
CA MET A 32 -2.48 3.82 -8.05
C MET A 32 -2.66 5.22 -8.64
N LEU A 33 -3.80 5.87 -8.37
CA LEU A 33 -4.10 7.21 -8.88
C LEU A 33 -3.16 8.30 -8.35
N ALA A 34 -2.44 8.03 -7.26
CA ALA A 34 -1.40 8.92 -6.74
C ALA A 34 -0.05 8.78 -7.46
N HIS A 35 0.12 7.78 -8.34
CA HIS A 35 1.33 7.54 -9.12
C HIS A 35 1.19 8.02 -10.56
N ALA A 36 2.29 8.09 -11.31
CA ALA A 36 2.22 8.32 -12.74
C ALA A 36 1.58 7.10 -13.46
N PRO A 37 0.87 7.29 -14.59
CA PRO A 37 0.25 6.19 -15.33
C PRO A 37 1.21 5.05 -15.71
N LEU A 38 2.49 5.39 -15.95
CA LEU A 38 3.54 4.42 -16.25
C LEU A 38 3.76 3.42 -15.10
N ASP A 39 3.52 3.85 -13.86
CA ASP A 39 3.78 3.08 -12.65
C ASP A 39 2.57 2.28 -12.17
N TYR A 40 1.40 2.44 -12.81
CA TYR A 40 0.14 1.85 -12.34
C TYR A 40 0.22 0.34 -12.11
N ALA A 41 0.91 -0.40 -12.99
CA ALA A 41 1.09 -1.83 -12.81
C ALA A 41 1.89 -2.15 -11.53
N GLY A 42 2.98 -1.42 -11.30
CA GLY A 42 3.79 -1.56 -10.08
C GLY A 42 3.02 -1.12 -8.83
N ALA A 43 2.30 0.00 -8.91
CA ALA A 43 1.49 0.53 -7.82
C ALA A 43 0.34 -0.43 -7.44
N PHE A 44 -0.30 -1.06 -8.42
CA PHE A 44 -1.32 -2.08 -8.18
C PHE A 44 -0.75 -3.29 -7.42
N VAL A 45 0.40 -3.80 -7.88
CA VAL A 45 1.07 -4.94 -7.24
C VAL A 45 1.49 -4.58 -5.81
N TYR A 46 2.14 -3.42 -5.62
CA TYR A 46 2.55 -2.96 -4.30
C TYR A 46 1.36 -2.75 -3.36
N GLY A 47 0.31 -2.05 -3.81
CA GLY A 47 -0.91 -1.84 -3.03
C GLY A 47 -1.58 -3.15 -2.62
N SER A 48 -1.57 -4.14 -3.50
CA SER A 48 -2.11 -5.49 -3.22
C SER A 48 -1.27 -6.25 -2.19
N LEU A 49 0.05 -6.22 -2.31
CA LEU A 49 0.96 -6.82 -1.34
C LEU A 49 0.86 -6.13 0.03
N ALA A 50 0.75 -4.80 0.07
CA ALA A 50 0.60 -4.05 1.30
C ALA A 50 -0.73 -4.36 1.99
N TRP A 51 -1.82 -4.47 1.23
CA TRP A 51 -3.11 -4.91 1.77
C TRP A 51 -3.02 -6.33 2.33
N LEU A 52 -2.47 -7.28 1.56
CA LEU A 52 -2.31 -8.67 1.99
C LEU A 52 -1.48 -8.76 3.27
N LEU A 53 -0.34 -8.09 3.32
CA LEU A 53 0.53 -8.06 4.49
C LEU A 53 -0.18 -7.46 5.70
N SER A 54 -0.94 -6.37 5.51
CA SER A 54 -1.69 -5.73 6.59
C SER A 54 -2.74 -6.67 7.20
N VAL A 55 -3.43 -7.45 6.37
CA VAL A 55 -4.48 -8.38 6.81
C VAL A 55 -3.90 -9.64 7.44
N TRP A 56 -2.83 -10.16 6.86
CA TRP A 56 -2.18 -11.39 7.31
C TRP A 56 -1.38 -11.18 8.60
N SER A 57 -0.50 -10.17 8.63
CA SER A 57 0.38 -9.91 9.79
C SER A 57 -0.34 -9.15 10.92
N ARG A 58 -1.40 -8.40 10.59
CA ARG A 58 -2.05 -7.44 11.49
C ARG A 58 -1.08 -6.48 12.19
N SER A 59 0.06 -6.21 11.55
CA SER A 59 1.14 -5.40 12.09
C SER A 59 1.38 -4.18 11.22
N LEU A 60 1.16 -2.99 11.79
CA LEU A 60 1.52 -1.74 11.13
C LEU A 60 3.04 -1.66 10.89
N GLY A 61 3.84 -2.15 11.85
CA GLY A 61 5.30 -2.18 11.74
C GLY A 61 5.78 -3.04 10.56
N ALA A 62 5.11 -4.17 10.28
CA ALA A 62 5.43 -4.99 9.12
C ALA A 62 5.16 -4.22 7.80
N CYS A 63 4.05 -3.49 7.71
CA CYS A 63 3.76 -2.65 6.55
C CYS A 63 4.77 -1.50 6.38
N VAL A 64 5.20 -0.87 7.49
CA VAL A 64 6.24 0.18 7.46
C VAL A 64 7.57 -0.40 6.98
N LEU A 65 7.98 -1.56 7.49
CA LEU A 65 9.21 -2.22 7.06
C LEU A 65 9.16 -2.63 5.59
N MET A 66 8.04 -3.21 5.13
CA MET A 66 7.82 -3.53 3.72
C MET A 66 8.00 -2.29 2.83
N HIS A 67 7.43 -1.16 3.24
CA HIS A 67 7.58 0.10 2.51
C HIS A 67 9.05 0.55 2.47
N ALA A 68 9.77 0.52 3.60
CA ALA A 68 11.18 0.86 3.64
C ALA A 68 12.02 -0.04 2.70
N VAL A 69 11.75 -1.35 2.67
CA VAL A 69 12.42 -2.30 1.76
C VAL A 69 12.12 -2.01 0.30
N ALA A 70 10.87 -1.68 -0.04
CA ALA A 70 10.48 -1.32 -1.39
C ALA A 70 11.20 -0.05 -1.87
N ASN A 71 11.22 1.00 -1.05
CA ASN A 71 11.93 2.25 -1.36
C ASN A 71 13.44 2.06 -1.48
N LEU A 72 14.05 1.26 -0.60
CA LEU A 72 15.47 0.95 -0.69
C LEU A 72 15.80 0.20 -1.99
N THR A 73 15.00 -0.80 -2.32
CA THR A 73 15.18 -1.59 -3.55
C THR A 73 15.04 -0.71 -4.79
N MET A 74 14.02 0.16 -4.80
CA MET A 74 13.79 1.10 -5.88
C MET A 74 14.91 2.13 -6.01
N GLY A 75 15.38 2.69 -4.89
CA GLY A 75 16.51 3.62 -4.86
C GLY A 75 17.79 2.99 -5.42
N ILE A 76 18.11 1.75 -5.01
CA ILE A 76 19.25 1.01 -5.57
C ILE A 76 19.08 0.81 -7.08
N PHE A 77 17.89 0.42 -7.53
CA PHE A 77 17.60 0.21 -8.95
C PHE A 77 17.77 1.49 -9.77
N ILE A 78 17.24 2.61 -9.29
CA ILE A 78 17.34 3.92 -9.95
C ILE A 78 18.80 4.34 -10.06
N LEU A 79 19.57 4.25 -8.97
CA LEU A 79 20.99 4.60 -8.95
C LEU A 79 21.81 3.74 -9.92
N LYS A 80 21.47 2.44 -10.05
CA LYS A 80 22.14 1.54 -10.98
C LYS A 80 21.77 1.77 -12.45
N THR A 81 20.56 2.24 -12.74
CA THR A 81 20.04 2.32 -14.11
C THR A 81 19.97 3.75 -14.66
N GLY A 82 20.17 4.76 -13.81
CA GLY A 82 20.01 6.17 -14.18
C GLY A 82 18.56 6.60 -14.44
N LYS A 83 17.58 5.76 -14.09
CA LYS A 83 16.14 6.01 -14.34
C LYS A 83 15.52 6.88 -13.25
N TYR A 84 16.01 8.11 -13.09
CA TYR A 84 15.60 9.01 -12.00
C TYR A 84 14.12 9.42 -12.03
N GLY A 85 13.45 9.32 -13.18
CA GLY A 85 12.02 9.62 -13.31
C GLY A 85 11.07 8.58 -12.71
N LEU A 86 11.60 7.52 -12.09
CA LEU A 86 10.82 6.50 -11.38
C LEU A 86 10.70 6.76 -9.86
N TRP A 87 11.14 7.94 -9.41
CA TRP A 87 10.98 8.43 -8.04
C TRP A 87 9.99 9.60 -8.03
#